data_AF-A0A8D8LYH8-F1
#
_entry.id   AF-A0A8D8LYH8-F1
#
_cell.length_a   1.000
_cell.length_b   1.000
_cell.length_c   1.000
_cell.angle_alpha   90.00
_cell.angle_beta   90.00
_cell.angle_gamma   90.00
#
_symmetry.space_group_name_H-M   'P 1'
#
loop_
_entity.id
_entity.type
_entity.pdbx_description
1 polymer ?
#
loop_
_entity_poly.entity_id
_entity_poly.type
_entity_poly.pdbx_seq_one_letter_code
_entity_poly.pdbx_strand_id
1 'polypeptide(L)'
;MDISAFSSDNFDVKTWINESLKNVKDQENKSVYVGNMVKKLQLYVQQVNSGLEDMSEQVVSSLPRIMRDANVLSQEAEMLQQKMAAVKQEIIDVEKNTRASMASLERIDKIKSELLSAKQSLHEADNWTLMTTDIEEIFEQGDIEVVANKIVSMQQCLSVLTHAPDFEDKRLQLETLKNRLEAIASPQLVQAFTSKHMEEAHKFVRIFSSMERLPQLLSYYDKCQKGVYCQEVKRLIENGEDLSGETVLKQIYEYLLTECQTQMKWCTQLLPDSIGLETLLTDLYIDVLESLNPDIGNIISTALREQVEPIPVLLEMQRLGFKFDTDLHAMMYPGKQLQNDGDSGVLLPPSRLRLLIHAPLSPHLSNYGHLQYSSMLPQLHKQEDVTRDDVMDQVDGLTHSTDVVFKIMTEAVDTCFKLSRGCVVTQLIETCNKFLLDYLQRFSSISKQISSKHNDTDVDPWHLFPLCLAFLQAQGDLLHRMFVWSNIIADRVNENRPRVGEYGALYLSKEETRTFHSFLLMLEQDWRVSPNSTSTLGTFPSE
;
A
#
# COMPACT_ATOMS: atom_id res chain seq x y z
N MET A 1 -78.55 -4.89 7.74
CA MET A 1 -78.60 -6.06 8.63
C MET A 1 -77.39 -6.87 8.28
N ASP A 2 -76.47 -7.03 9.23
CA ASP A 2 -75.24 -7.79 9.03
C ASP A 2 -75.57 -9.28 9.18
N ILE A 3 -75.52 -10.04 8.08
CA ILE A 3 -76.03 -11.43 7.97
C ILE A 3 -74.94 -12.44 8.38
N SER A 4 -73.69 -11.98 8.51
CA SER A 4 -72.56 -12.77 9.04
C SER A 4 -72.81 -13.29 10.46
N ALA A 5 -73.65 -12.60 11.24
CA ALA A 5 -74.03 -13.03 12.58
C ALA A 5 -74.81 -14.36 12.59
N PHE A 6 -75.66 -14.63 11.59
CA PHE A 6 -76.40 -15.90 11.48
C PHE A 6 -75.50 -17.10 11.16
N SER A 7 -74.33 -16.83 10.58
CA SER A 7 -73.31 -17.83 10.24
C SER A 7 -72.40 -18.16 11.42
N SER A 8 -72.55 -17.49 12.56
CA SER A 8 -71.72 -17.70 13.75
C SER A 8 -72.32 -18.76 14.67
N ASP A 9 -71.48 -19.69 15.15
CA ASP A 9 -71.92 -20.84 15.97
C ASP A 9 -72.54 -20.43 17.34
N ASN A 10 -72.27 -19.21 17.82
CA ASN A 10 -72.77 -18.66 19.09
C ASN A 10 -73.86 -17.60 18.91
N PHE A 11 -74.61 -17.65 17.80
CA PHE A 11 -75.66 -16.67 17.52
C PHE A 11 -76.82 -16.73 18.53
N ASP A 12 -76.94 -15.72 19.40
CA ASP A 12 -78.10 -15.56 20.28
C ASP A 12 -79.12 -14.60 19.68
N VAL A 13 -80.23 -15.19 19.23
CA VAL A 13 -81.40 -14.52 18.66
C VAL A 13 -81.92 -13.43 19.58
N LYS A 14 -81.93 -13.63 20.91
CA LYS A 14 -82.49 -12.67 21.86
C LYS A 14 -81.62 -11.42 21.96
N THR A 15 -80.31 -11.59 22.09
CA THR A 15 -79.35 -10.47 22.15
C THR A 15 -79.37 -9.68 20.84
N TRP A 16 -79.39 -10.38 19.70
CA TRP A 16 -79.43 -9.75 18.38
C TRP A 16 -80.72 -8.99 18.11
N ILE A 17 -81.90 -9.54 18.49
CA ILE A 17 -83.18 -8.83 18.40
C ILE A 17 -83.15 -7.60 19.30
N ASN A 18 -82.67 -7.73 20.53
CA ASN A 18 -82.62 -6.64 21.51
C ASN A 18 -81.67 -5.51 21.06
N GLU A 19 -80.52 -5.83 20.48
CA GLU A 19 -79.59 -4.84 19.91
C GLU A 19 -80.15 -4.16 18.67
N SER A 20 -80.75 -4.93 17.76
CA SER A 20 -81.36 -4.40 16.54
C SER A 20 -82.57 -3.49 16.82
N LEU A 21 -83.30 -3.73 17.93
CA LEU A 21 -84.42 -2.90 18.37
C LEU A 21 -84.03 -1.77 19.33
N LYS A 22 -82.77 -1.74 19.81
CA LYS A 22 -82.28 -0.74 20.78
C LYS A 22 -82.32 0.69 20.23
N ASN A 23 -82.20 0.83 18.91
CA ASN A 23 -82.13 2.13 18.23
C ASN A 23 -83.50 2.70 17.82
N VAL A 24 -84.61 1.98 18.05
CA VAL A 24 -85.96 2.46 17.72
C VAL A 24 -86.66 2.85 19.03
N LYS A 25 -86.95 4.14 19.25
CA LYS A 25 -87.48 4.62 20.54
C LYS A 25 -89.01 4.65 20.64
N ASP A 26 -89.73 4.68 19.51
CA ASP A 26 -91.21 4.63 19.49
C ASP A 26 -91.77 3.23 19.24
N GLN A 27 -92.76 2.82 20.04
CA GLN A 27 -93.35 1.47 20.00
C GLN A 27 -94.05 1.14 18.67
N GLU A 28 -94.72 2.10 18.02
CA GLU A 28 -95.40 1.86 16.74
C GLU A 28 -94.41 1.54 15.59
N ASN A 29 -93.29 2.27 15.54
CA ASN A 29 -92.24 2.07 14.54
C ASN A 29 -91.48 0.73 14.71
N LYS A 30 -91.44 0.17 15.93
CA LYS A 30 -90.84 -1.16 16.15
C LYS A 30 -91.59 -2.26 15.41
N SER A 31 -92.92 -2.23 15.38
CA SER A 31 -93.72 -3.27 14.75
C SER A 31 -93.49 -3.35 13.23
N VAL A 32 -93.43 -2.19 12.57
CA VAL A 32 -93.16 -2.07 11.13
C VAL A 32 -91.73 -2.50 10.80
N TYR A 33 -90.75 -2.11 11.62
CA TYR A 33 -89.35 -2.53 11.43
C TYR A 33 -89.18 -4.05 11.55
N VAL A 34 -89.78 -4.66 12.58
CA VAL A 34 -89.77 -6.13 12.76
C VAL A 34 -90.46 -6.84 11.59
N GLY A 35 -91.60 -6.33 11.11
CA GLY A 35 -92.28 -6.90 9.95
C GLY A 35 -91.43 -6.88 8.66
N ASN A 36 -90.74 -5.77 8.39
CA ASN A 36 -89.82 -5.66 7.26
C ASN A 36 -88.58 -6.56 7.42
N MET A 37 -88.10 -6.70 8.64
CA MET A 37 -86.99 -7.57 9.02
C MET A 37 -87.33 -9.05 8.78
N VAL A 38 -88.51 -9.50 9.21
CA VAL A 38 -89.02 -10.85 8.95
C VAL A 38 -89.18 -11.11 7.45
N LYS A 39 -89.75 -10.17 6.70
CA LYS A 39 -89.87 -10.32 5.23
C LYS A 39 -88.52 -10.47 4.54
N LYS A 40 -87.51 -9.70 4.95
CA LYS A 40 -86.15 -9.85 4.41
C LYS A 40 -85.55 -11.22 4.74
N LEU A 41 -85.70 -11.68 5.98
CA LEU A 41 -85.26 -13.03 6.36
C LEU A 41 -85.97 -14.13 5.56
N GLN A 42 -87.27 -13.99 5.32
CA GLN A 42 -88.03 -14.92 4.46
C GLN A 42 -87.50 -14.96 3.02
N LEU A 43 -87.21 -13.80 2.42
CA LEU A 43 -86.62 -13.74 1.08
C LEU A 43 -85.22 -14.39 1.05
N TYR A 44 -84.42 -14.21 2.11
CA TYR A 44 -83.11 -14.88 2.21
C TYR A 44 -83.24 -16.40 2.35
N VAL A 45 -84.15 -16.89 3.19
CA VAL A 45 -84.42 -18.33 3.30
C VAL A 45 -84.82 -18.91 1.95
N GLN A 46 -85.69 -18.20 1.20
CA GLN A 46 -86.09 -18.63 -0.13
C GLN A 46 -84.92 -18.64 -1.12
N GLN A 47 -84.07 -17.61 -1.09
CA GLN A 47 -82.90 -17.51 -1.96
C GLN A 47 -81.85 -18.58 -1.67
N VAL A 48 -81.61 -18.90 -0.39
CA VAL A 48 -80.68 -19.96 0.02
C VAL A 48 -81.22 -21.33 -0.38
N ASN A 49 -82.51 -21.58 -0.16
CA ASN A 49 -83.11 -22.86 -0.55
C ASN A 49 -83.09 -23.04 -2.07
N SER A 50 -83.40 -22.00 -2.85
CA SER A 50 -83.29 -22.04 -4.31
C SER A 50 -81.86 -22.29 -4.77
N GLY A 51 -80.87 -21.57 -4.21
CA GLY A 51 -79.47 -21.78 -4.59
C GLY A 51 -78.94 -23.16 -4.20
N LEU A 52 -79.44 -23.73 -3.09
CA LEU A 52 -79.10 -25.09 -2.68
C LEU A 52 -79.73 -26.14 -3.60
N GLU A 53 -80.97 -25.92 -4.03
CA GLU A 53 -81.69 -26.84 -4.91
C GLU A 53 -81.09 -26.84 -6.33
N ASP A 54 -80.77 -25.66 -6.87
CA ASP A 54 -80.07 -25.51 -8.16
C ASP A 54 -78.71 -26.22 -8.14
N MET A 55 -77.94 -26.05 -7.05
CA MET A 55 -76.64 -26.68 -6.91
C MET A 55 -76.76 -28.19 -6.67
N SER A 56 -77.77 -28.64 -5.92
CA SER A 56 -78.06 -30.06 -5.74
C SER A 56 -78.41 -30.72 -7.07
N GLU A 57 -79.25 -30.09 -7.90
CA GLU A 57 -79.61 -30.60 -9.23
C GLU A 57 -78.40 -30.63 -10.18
N GLN A 58 -77.53 -29.61 -10.12
CA GLN A 58 -76.29 -29.59 -10.89
C GLN A 58 -75.31 -30.70 -10.45
N VAL A 59 -75.20 -30.97 -9.15
CA VAL A 59 -74.35 -32.05 -8.63
C VAL A 59 -74.93 -33.41 -9.04
N VAL A 60 -76.23 -33.63 -8.87
CA VAL A 60 -76.88 -34.90 -9.23
C VAL A 60 -76.79 -35.17 -10.74
N SER A 61 -76.93 -34.14 -11.58
CA SER A 61 -76.82 -34.29 -13.04
C SER A 61 -75.38 -34.51 -13.53
N SER A 62 -74.38 -33.96 -12.84
CA SER A 62 -72.96 -34.10 -13.21
C SER A 62 -72.29 -35.35 -12.63
N LEU A 63 -72.80 -35.92 -11.54
CA LEU A 63 -72.23 -37.09 -10.87
C LEU A 63 -71.99 -38.31 -11.80
N PRO A 64 -72.93 -38.70 -12.69
CA PRO A 64 -72.74 -39.85 -13.56
C PRO A 64 -71.60 -39.65 -14.56
N ARG A 65 -71.42 -38.41 -15.03
CA ARG A 65 -70.31 -38.05 -15.92
C ARG A 65 -68.98 -38.14 -15.17
N ILE A 66 -68.90 -37.59 -13.97
CA ILE A 66 -67.70 -37.67 -13.12
C ILE A 66 -67.36 -39.14 -12.81
N MET A 67 -68.34 -39.98 -12.47
CA MET A 67 -68.11 -41.42 -12.26
C MET A 67 -67.59 -42.11 -13.52
N ARG A 68 -68.12 -41.77 -14.69
CA ARG A 68 -67.65 -42.33 -15.96
C ARG A 68 -66.21 -41.92 -16.23
N ASP A 69 -65.91 -40.63 -16.09
CA ASP A 69 -64.58 -40.09 -16.32
C ASP A 69 -63.56 -40.67 -15.32
N ALA A 70 -63.94 -40.85 -14.05
CA ALA A 70 -63.10 -41.50 -13.04
C ALA A 70 -62.83 -42.98 -13.35
N ASN A 71 -63.84 -43.71 -13.84
CA ASN A 71 -63.66 -45.10 -14.27
C ASN A 71 -62.75 -45.23 -15.50
N VAL A 72 -62.91 -44.34 -16.48
CA VAL A 72 -62.03 -44.30 -17.67
C VAL A 72 -60.60 -43.99 -17.24
N LEU A 73 -60.39 -42.99 -16.39
CA LEU A 73 -59.08 -42.64 -15.86
C LEU A 73 -58.44 -43.81 -15.10
N SER A 74 -59.22 -44.53 -14.29
CA SER A 74 -58.74 -45.72 -13.57
C SER A 74 -58.29 -46.82 -14.55
N GLN A 75 -59.05 -47.08 -15.62
CA GLN A 75 -58.68 -48.07 -16.63
C GLN A 75 -57.46 -47.64 -17.44
N GLU A 76 -57.36 -46.36 -17.79
CA GLU A 76 -56.19 -45.81 -18.48
C GLU A 76 -54.94 -45.88 -17.60
N ALA A 77 -55.06 -45.58 -16.30
CA ALA A 77 -53.97 -45.69 -15.33
C ALA A 77 -53.51 -47.16 -15.18
N GLU A 78 -54.44 -48.11 -15.12
CA GLU A 78 -54.13 -49.54 -15.05
C GLU A 78 -53.45 -50.02 -16.34
N MET A 79 -53.94 -49.61 -17.51
CA MET A 79 -53.30 -49.90 -18.79
C MET A 79 -51.90 -49.28 -18.88
N LEU A 80 -51.72 -48.06 -18.39
CA LEU A 80 -50.42 -47.40 -18.35
C LEU A 80 -49.47 -48.14 -17.42
N GLN A 81 -49.93 -48.58 -16.25
CA GLN A 81 -49.15 -49.38 -15.31
C GLN A 81 -48.68 -50.69 -15.96
N GLN A 82 -49.58 -51.39 -16.67
CA GLN A 82 -49.24 -52.60 -17.40
C GLN A 82 -48.20 -52.32 -18.51
N LYS A 83 -48.37 -51.24 -19.28
CA LYS A 83 -47.40 -50.83 -20.31
C LYS A 83 -46.05 -50.45 -19.71
N MET A 84 -46.01 -49.72 -18.59
CA MET A 84 -44.78 -49.39 -17.89
C MET A 84 -44.07 -50.64 -17.35
N ALA A 85 -44.83 -51.62 -16.85
CA ALA A 85 -44.26 -52.90 -16.43
C ALA A 85 -43.67 -53.68 -17.62
N ALA A 86 -44.36 -53.67 -18.77
CA ALA A 86 -43.85 -54.29 -20.00
C ALA A 86 -42.57 -53.59 -20.50
N VAL A 87 -42.55 -52.26 -20.58
CA VAL A 87 -41.36 -51.48 -20.96
C VAL A 87 -40.21 -51.71 -19.99
N LYS A 88 -40.48 -51.76 -18.68
CA LYS A 88 -39.45 -52.11 -17.69
C LYS A 88 -38.86 -53.50 -17.97
N GLN A 89 -39.70 -54.47 -18.29
CA GLN A 89 -39.24 -55.81 -18.63
C GLN A 89 -38.43 -55.84 -19.93
N GLU A 90 -38.87 -55.12 -20.96
CA GLU A 90 -38.11 -54.95 -22.20
C GLU A 90 -36.75 -54.30 -21.97
N ILE A 91 -36.66 -53.27 -21.12
CA ILE A 91 -35.38 -52.65 -20.74
C ILE A 91 -34.48 -53.66 -20.03
N ILE A 92 -35.00 -54.46 -19.11
CA ILE A 92 -34.24 -55.51 -18.43
C ILE A 92 -33.74 -56.57 -19.44
N ASP A 93 -34.59 -56.96 -20.39
CA ASP A 93 -34.24 -57.95 -21.40
C ASP A 93 -33.21 -57.38 -22.39
N VAL A 94 -33.35 -56.12 -22.81
CA VAL A 94 -32.37 -55.39 -23.62
C VAL A 94 -31.05 -55.26 -22.86
N GLU A 95 -31.06 -54.88 -21.59
CA GLU A 95 -29.86 -54.80 -20.77
C GLU A 95 -29.18 -56.16 -20.67
N LYS A 96 -29.94 -57.23 -20.38
CA LYS A 96 -29.40 -58.59 -20.27
C LYS A 96 -28.80 -59.08 -21.60
N ASN A 97 -29.48 -58.82 -22.71
CA ASN A 97 -29.04 -59.24 -24.04
C ASN A 97 -27.88 -58.37 -24.59
N THR A 98 -27.82 -57.11 -24.19
CA THR A 98 -26.84 -56.13 -24.71
C THR A 98 -25.63 -55.96 -23.79
N ARG A 99 -25.71 -56.34 -22.50
CA ARG A 99 -24.61 -56.18 -21.52
C ARG A 99 -23.30 -56.83 -21.98
N ALA A 100 -23.37 -58.03 -22.56
CA ALA A 100 -22.18 -58.71 -23.08
C ALA A 100 -21.58 -57.93 -24.27
N SER A 101 -22.43 -57.42 -25.17
CA SER A 101 -22.02 -56.62 -26.32
C SER A 101 -21.46 -55.25 -25.90
N MET A 102 -22.07 -54.57 -24.93
CA MET A 102 -21.59 -53.30 -24.37
C MET A 102 -20.25 -53.47 -23.64
N ALA A 103 -20.11 -54.51 -22.82
CA ALA A 103 -18.84 -54.82 -22.15
C ALA A 103 -17.73 -55.14 -23.17
N SER A 104 -18.08 -55.82 -24.28
CA SER A 104 -17.13 -56.06 -25.37
C SER A 104 -16.76 -54.76 -26.10
N LEU A 105 -17.73 -53.88 -26.37
CA LEU A 105 -17.49 -52.57 -26.99
C LEU A 105 -16.61 -51.68 -26.11
N GLU A 106 -16.87 -51.59 -24.81
CA GLU A 106 -16.05 -50.86 -23.84
C GLU A 106 -14.62 -51.41 -23.80
N ARG A 107 -14.46 -52.74 -23.81
CA ARG A 107 -13.14 -53.37 -23.84
C ARG A 107 -12.40 -53.04 -25.14
N ILE A 108 -13.09 -53.09 -26.28
CA ILE A 108 -12.51 -52.75 -27.59
C ILE A 108 -12.14 -51.26 -27.64
N ASP A 109 -12.97 -50.38 -27.12
CA ASP A 109 -12.70 -48.93 -27.09
C ASP A 109 -11.51 -48.61 -26.19
N LYS A 110 -11.42 -49.25 -25.03
CA LYS A 110 -10.25 -49.15 -24.15
C LYS A 110 -8.97 -49.60 -24.86
N ILE A 111 -8.99 -50.79 -25.46
CA ILE A 111 -7.83 -51.31 -26.22
C ILE A 111 -7.49 -50.39 -27.40
N LYS A 112 -8.49 -49.85 -28.10
CA LYS A 112 -8.28 -48.91 -29.21
C LYS A 112 -7.64 -47.62 -28.72
N SER A 113 -8.10 -47.06 -27.61
CA SER A 113 -7.56 -45.84 -27.01
C SER A 113 -6.11 -46.04 -26.57
N GLU A 114 -5.83 -47.15 -25.86
CA GLU A 114 -4.48 -47.55 -25.46
C GLU A 114 -3.57 -47.76 -26.68
N LEU A 115 -4.06 -48.43 -27.73
CA LEU A 115 -3.29 -48.69 -28.94
C LEU A 115 -3.02 -47.41 -29.76
N LEU A 116 -3.97 -46.48 -29.83
CA LEU A 116 -3.77 -45.18 -30.46
C LEU A 116 -2.75 -44.34 -29.68
N SER A 117 -2.83 -44.32 -28.35
CA SER A 117 -1.85 -43.66 -27.48
C SER A 117 -0.45 -44.27 -27.62
N ALA A 118 -0.35 -45.60 -27.63
CA ALA A 118 0.91 -46.31 -27.84
C ALA A 118 1.50 -46.04 -29.24
N LYS A 119 0.66 -46.07 -30.29
CA LYS A 119 1.08 -45.71 -31.66
C LYS A 119 1.64 -44.30 -31.72
N GLN A 120 0.95 -43.33 -31.12
CA GLN A 120 1.39 -41.94 -31.10
C GLN A 120 2.70 -41.78 -30.32
N SER A 121 2.82 -42.43 -29.15
CA SER A 121 4.05 -42.42 -28.35
C SER A 121 5.23 -43.05 -29.11
N LEU A 122 5.00 -44.14 -29.84
CA LEU A 122 6.06 -44.82 -30.60
C LEU A 122 6.50 -43.98 -31.81
N HIS A 123 5.55 -43.34 -32.50
CA HIS A 123 5.86 -42.37 -33.57
C HIS A 123 6.66 -41.18 -33.05
N GLU A 124 6.29 -40.61 -31.91
CA GLU A 124 7.06 -39.52 -31.28
C GLU A 124 8.43 -39.99 -30.78
N ALA A 125 8.59 -41.23 -30.32
CA ALA A 125 9.88 -41.77 -29.93
C ALA A 125 10.85 -41.94 -31.14
N ASP A 126 10.34 -42.41 -32.28
CA ASP A 126 11.11 -42.46 -33.53
C ASP A 126 11.47 -41.05 -34.00
N ASN A 127 10.51 -40.12 -33.95
CA ASN A 127 10.70 -38.72 -34.27
C ASN A 127 11.77 -38.06 -33.39
N TRP A 128 11.75 -38.32 -32.07
CA TRP A 128 12.76 -37.83 -31.12
C TRP A 128 14.18 -38.25 -31.51
N THR A 129 14.35 -39.50 -31.93
CA THR A 129 15.66 -40.04 -32.32
C THR A 129 16.19 -39.31 -33.56
N LEU A 130 15.34 -39.10 -34.56
CA LEU A 130 15.68 -38.29 -35.74
C LEU A 130 15.99 -36.83 -35.35
N MET A 131 15.17 -36.22 -34.48
CA MET A 131 15.40 -34.85 -34.05
C MET A 131 16.73 -34.67 -33.32
N THR A 132 17.17 -35.67 -32.55
CA THR A 132 18.43 -35.65 -31.81
C THR A 132 19.64 -35.81 -32.72
N THR A 133 19.54 -36.56 -33.82
CA THR A 133 20.63 -36.64 -34.80
C THR A 133 20.73 -35.36 -35.62
N ASP A 134 19.59 -34.80 -36.04
CA ASP A 134 19.57 -33.59 -36.87
C ASP A 134 20.06 -32.35 -36.11
N ILE A 135 19.71 -32.23 -34.82
CA ILE A 135 19.99 -31.01 -34.06
C ILE A 135 21.49 -30.75 -33.91
N GLU A 136 22.32 -31.79 -33.83
CA GLU A 136 23.78 -31.64 -33.79
C GLU A 136 24.32 -31.00 -35.08
N GLU A 137 23.82 -31.41 -36.24
CA GLU A 137 24.19 -30.82 -37.53
C GLU A 137 23.74 -29.34 -37.62
N ILE A 138 22.54 -29.03 -37.12
CA ILE A 138 22.02 -27.65 -37.12
C ILE A 138 22.85 -26.77 -36.15
N PHE A 139 23.34 -27.32 -35.02
CA PHE A 139 24.24 -26.60 -34.12
C PHE A 139 25.58 -26.24 -34.80
N GLU A 140 26.09 -27.09 -35.69
CA GLU A 140 27.32 -26.80 -36.46
C GLU A 140 27.13 -25.68 -37.49
N GLN A 141 25.91 -25.53 -38.04
CA GLN A 141 25.56 -24.47 -38.99
C GLN A 141 25.45 -23.08 -38.33
N GLY A 142 25.18 -23.02 -37.02
CA GLY A 142 25.21 -21.79 -36.22
C GLY A 142 23.97 -20.89 -36.30
N ASP A 143 22.89 -21.31 -36.95
CA ASP A 143 21.64 -20.53 -37.00
C ASP A 143 20.78 -20.74 -35.74
N ILE A 144 20.84 -19.76 -34.83
CA ILE A 144 20.17 -19.77 -33.53
C ILE A 144 18.64 -19.94 -33.67
N GLU A 145 17.99 -19.36 -34.69
CA GLU A 145 16.53 -19.47 -34.85
C GLU A 145 16.11 -20.89 -35.24
N VAL A 146 16.86 -21.51 -36.15
CA VAL A 146 16.58 -22.86 -36.61
C VAL A 146 16.79 -23.86 -35.46
N VAL A 147 17.86 -23.70 -34.69
CA VAL A 147 18.10 -24.51 -33.49
C VAL A 147 16.97 -24.33 -32.47
N ALA A 148 16.55 -23.09 -32.19
CA ALA A 148 15.47 -22.81 -31.25
C ALA A 148 14.15 -23.48 -31.67
N ASN A 149 13.77 -23.38 -32.95
CA ASN A 149 12.55 -24.01 -33.46
C ASN A 149 12.60 -25.55 -33.36
N LYS A 150 13.78 -26.16 -33.60
CA LYS A 150 13.97 -27.60 -33.41
C LYS A 150 13.84 -28.01 -31.94
N ILE A 151 14.42 -27.24 -31.02
CA ILE A 151 14.28 -27.46 -29.56
C ILE A 151 12.83 -27.37 -29.12
N VAL A 152 12.06 -26.38 -29.61
CA VAL A 152 10.62 -26.25 -29.31
C VAL A 152 9.84 -27.45 -29.84
N SER A 153 10.18 -27.94 -31.04
CA SER A 153 9.56 -29.16 -31.59
C SER A 153 9.88 -30.38 -30.73
N MET A 154 11.11 -30.48 -30.21
CA MET A 154 11.48 -31.52 -29.24
C MET A 154 10.71 -31.35 -27.92
N GLN A 155 10.53 -30.13 -27.39
CA GLN A 155 9.68 -29.90 -26.19
C GLN A 155 8.26 -30.42 -26.38
N GLN A 156 7.66 -30.17 -27.55
CA GLN A 156 6.32 -30.67 -27.89
C GLN A 156 6.31 -32.21 -27.97
N CYS A 157 7.31 -32.81 -28.62
CA CYS A 157 7.48 -34.25 -28.68
C CYS A 157 7.59 -34.89 -27.27
N LEU A 158 8.39 -34.28 -26.39
CA LEU A 158 8.57 -34.75 -25.01
C LEU A 158 7.25 -34.70 -24.22
N SER A 159 6.40 -33.69 -24.46
CA SER A 159 5.10 -33.55 -23.78
C SER A 159 4.13 -34.71 -24.07
N VAL A 160 4.26 -35.37 -25.22
CA VAL A 160 3.47 -36.55 -25.59
C VAL A 160 4.09 -37.84 -25.02
N LEU A 161 5.40 -37.84 -24.76
CA LEU A 161 6.17 -38.99 -24.27
C LEU A 161 6.21 -39.10 -22.73
N THR A 162 5.32 -38.44 -22.00
CA THR A 162 5.31 -38.39 -20.52
C THR A 162 5.23 -39.76 -19.84
N HIS A 163 4.69 -40.77 -20.51
CA HIS A 163 4.57 -42.14 -20.01
C HIS A 163 5.69 -43.08 -20.48
N ALA A 164 6.68 -42.58 -21.22
CA ALA A 164 7.80 -43.37 -21.68
C ALA A 164 8.77 -43.69 -20.53
N PRO A 165 9.36 -44.90 -20.46
CA PRO A 165 10.28 -45.28 -19.39
C PRO A 165 11.60 -44.49 -19.41
N ASP A 166 11.96 -43.89 -20.54
CA ASP A 166 13.16 -43.09 -20.77
C ASP A 166 12.89 -41.56 -20.76
N PHE A 167 11.72 -41.15 -20.26
CA PHE A 167 11.30 -39.74 -20.24
C PHE A 167 12.30 -38.82 -19.52
N GLU A 168 12.82 -39.26 -18.37
CA GLU A 168 13.77 -38.46 -17.58
C GLU A 168 15.11 -38.24 -18.30
N ASP A 169 15.63 -39.26 -18.97
CA ASP A 169 16.86 -39.16 -19.74
C ASP A 169 16.68 -38.21 -20.94
N LYS A 170 15.54 -38.30 -21.64
CA LYS A 170 15.18 -37.39 -22.74
C LYS A 170 14.99 -35.95 -22.27
N ARG A 171 14.38 -35.76 -21.10
CA ARG A 171 14.24 -34.43 -20.46
C ARG A 171 15.60 -33.82 -20.17
N LEU A 172 16.53 -34.59 -19.61
CA LEU A 172 17.89 -34.12 -19.31
C LEU A 172 18.67 -33.76 -20.59
N GLN A 173 18.53 -34.56 -21.64
CA GLN A 173 19.11 -34.27 -22.96
C GLN A 173 18.59 -32.94 -23.51
N LEU A 174 17.27 -32.72 -23.46
CA LEU A 174 16.66 -31.47 -23.91
C LEU A 174 17.14 -30.26 -23.12
N GLU A 175 17.26 -30.38 -21.81
CA GLU A 175 17.81 -29.29 -20.98
C GLU A 175 19.29 -29.01 -21.29
N THR A 176 20.06 -30.04 -21.64
CA THR A 176 21.45 -29.87 -22.11
C THR A 176 21.51 -29.11 -23.43
N LEU A 177 20.62 -29.43 -24.38
CA LEU A 177 20.52 -28.73 -25.67
C LEU A 177 20.07 -27.27 -25.48
N LYS A 178 19.09 -27.02 -24.60
CA LYS A 178 18.68 -25.65 -24.22
C LYS A 178 19.83 -24.87 -23.58
N ASN A 179 20.58 -25.47 -22.66
CA ASN A 179 21.77 -24.86 -22.05
C ASN A 179 22.82 -24.49 -23.10
N ARG A 180 23.06 -25.37 -24.08
CA ARG A 180 24.01 -25.12 -25.17
C ARG A 180 23.54 -23.97 -26.07
N LEU A 181 22.27 -23.93 -26.43
CA LEU A 181 21.71 -22.82 -27.22
C LEU A 181 21.78 -21.49 -26.44
N GLU A 182 21.45 -21.50 -25.15
CA GLU A 182 21.59 -20.32 -24.28
C GLU A 182 23.04 -19.81 -24.28
N ALA A 183 24.03 -20.70 -24.14
CA ALA A 183 25.44 -20.31 -24.12
C ALA A 183 25.89 -19.66 -25.44
N ILE A 184 25.41 -20.14 -26.59
CA ILE A 184 25.72 -19.58 -27.91
C ILE A 184 24.98 -18.25 -28.15
N ALA A 185 23.75 -18.14 -27.64
CA ALA A 185 22.92 -16.94 -27.81
C ALA A 185 23.28 -15.80 -26.84
N SER A 186 23.83 -16.11 -25.66
CA SER A 186 24.10 -15.13 -24.59
C SER A 186 24.98 -13.95 -25.04
N PRO A 187 26.10 -14.12 -25.77
CA PRO A 187 26.91 -12.99 -26.22
C PRO A 187 26.16 -12.04 -27.17
N GLN A 188 25.37 -12.60 -28.10
CA GLN A 188 24.57 -11.81 -29.05
C GLN A 188 23.40 -11.12 -28.35
N LEU A 189 22.78 -11.79 -27.37
CA LEU A 189 21.76 -11.21 -26.50
C LEU A 189 22.30 -10.00 -25.71
N VAL A 190 23.45 -10.17 -25.06
CA VAL A 190 24.12 -9.12 -24.29
C VAL A 190 24.44 -7.93 -25.20
N GLN A 191 24.94 -8.18 -26.41
CA GLN A 191 25.21 -7.14 -27.39
C GLN A 191 23.93 -6.39 -27.79
N ALA A 192 22.86 -7.10 -28.12
CA ALA A 192 21.58 -6.50 -28.50
C ALA A 192 20.96 -5.63 -27.39
N PHE A 193 21.07 -6.06 -26.13
CA PHE A 193 20.61 -5.28 -24.98
C PHE A 193 21.49 -4.06 -24.71
N THR A 194 22.81 -4.18 -24.86
CA THR A 194 23.75 -3.06 -24.64
C THR A 194 23.64 -2.00 -25.73
N SER A 195 23.43 -2.39 -26.99
CA SER A 195 23.22 -1.48 -28.12
C SER A 195 21.81 -0.92 -28.22
N LYS A 196 20.88 -1.37 -27.37
CA LYS A 196 19.44 -1.04 -27.40
C LYS A 196 18.80 -1.36 -28.77
N HIS A 197 19.28 -2.37 -29.49
CA HIS A 197 18.72 -2.79 -30.77
C HIS A 197 17.40 -3.53 -30.59
N MET A 198 16.29 -2.86 -30.94
CA MET A 198 14.94 -3.34 -30.66
C MET A 198 14.60 -4.65 -31.38
N GLU A 199 14.90 -4.77 -32.67
CA GLU A 199 14.51 -5.95 -33.47
C GLU A 199 15.26 -7.22 -33.06
N GLU A 200 16.57 -7.11 -32.85
CA GLU A 200 17.39 -8.24 -32.37
C GLU A 200 16.97 -8.67 -30.96
N ALA A 201 16.70 -7.71 -30.08
CA ALA A 201 16.23 -7.99 -28.73
C ALA A 201 14.86 -8.72 -28.74
N HIS A 202 13.91 -8.32 -29.58
CA HIS A 202 12.63 -9.04 -29.75
C HIS A 202 12.83 -10.47 -30.24
N LYS A 203 13.73 -10.66 -31.21
CA LYS A 203 14.08 -12.00 -31.73
C LYS A 203 14.54 -12.90 -30.59
N PHE A 204 15.46 -12.42 -29.74
CA PHE A 204 15.92 -13.21 -28.61
C PHE A 204 14.85 -13.39 -27.52
N VAL A 205 14.02 -12.39 -27.22
CA VAL A 205 12.90 -12.57 -26.27
C VAL A 205 11.95 -13.67 -26.75
N ARG A 206 11.63 -13.71 -28.04
CA ARG A 206 10.79 -14.78 -28.62
C ARG A 206 11.45 -16.15 -28.46
N ILE A 207 12.74 -16.26 -28.78
CA ILE A 207 13.51 -17.51 -28.68
C ILE A 207 13.59 -18.00 -27.23
N PHE A 208 13.96 -17.14 -26.28
CA PHE A 208 14.04 -17.51 -24.86
C PHE A 208 12.68 -17.80 -24.23
N SER A 209 11.63 -17.10 -24.66
CA SER A 209 10.25 -17.39 -24.23
C SER A 209 9.79 -18.75 -24.73
N SER A 210 10.05 -19.09 -25.99
CA SER A 210 9.66 -20.39 -26.55
C SER A 210 10.40 -21.56 -25.93
N MET A 211 11.64 -21.34 -25.46
CA MET A 211 12.42 -22.34 -24.73
C MET A 211 12.07 -22.46 -23.24
N GLU A 212 11.12 -21.67 -22.74
CA GLU A 212 10.75 -21.57 -21.32
C GLU A 212 11.92 -21.08 -20.44
N ARG A 213 12.77 -20.19 -20.98
CA ARG A 213 13.97 -19.62 -20.32
C ARG A 213 13.92 -18.11 -20.13
N LEU A 214 12.71 -17.58 -19.99
CA LEU A 214 12.48 -16.16 -19.74
C LEU A 214 13.21 -15.64 -18.46
N PRO A 215 13.26 -16.37 -17.32
CA PRO A 215 13.98 -15.90 -16.13
C PRO A 215 15.48 -15.70 -16.34
N GLN A 216 16.12 -16.56 -17.14
CA GLN A 216 17.54 -16.43 -17.47
C GLN A 216 17.78 -15.19 -18.32
N LEU A 217 16.91 -14.92 -19.31
CA LEU A 217 16.97 -13.69 -20.12
C LEU A 217 16.85 -12.44 -19.25
N LEU A 218 15.94 -12.43 -18.27
CA LEU A 218 15.81 -11.31 -17.32
C LEU A 218 17.09 -11.14 -16.49
N SER A 219 17.71 -12.23 -16.03
CA SER A 219 19.00 -12.15 -15.33
C SER A 219 20.12 -11.58 -16.20
N TYR A 220 20.15 -11.92 -17.50
CA TYR A 220 21.12 -11.30 -18.43
C TYR A 220 20.82 -9.82 -18.63
N TYR A 221 19.55 -9.44 -18.81
CA TYR A 221 19.13 -8.04 -18.91
C TYR A 221 19.59 -7.23 -17.69
N ASP A 222 19.31 -7.70 -16.47
CA ASP A 222 19.68 -7.01 -15.24
C ASP A 222 21.20 -6.83 -15.12
N LYS A 223 21.98 -7.90 -15.39
CA LYS A 223 23.44 -7.83 -15.36
C LYS A 223 24.00 -6.84 -16.38
N CYS A 224 23.46 -6.83 -17.60
CA CYS A 224 23.88 -5.90 -18.65
C CYS A 224 23.59 -4.45 -18.24
N GLN A 225 22.34 -4.15 -17.89
CA GLN A 225 21.95 -2.78 -17.55
C GLN A 225 22.65 -2.28 -16.29
N LYS A 226 22.81 -3.14 -15.27
CA LYS A 226 23.59 -2.83 -14.09
C LYS A 226 25.01 -2.42 -14.45
N GLY A 227 25.68 -3.19 -15.30
CA GLY A 227 27.03 -2.88 -15.78
C GLY A 227 27.11 -1.52 -16.47
N VAL A 228 26.18 -1.24 -17.39
CA VAL A 228 26.09 0.03 -18.12
C VAL A 228 25.89 1.21 -17.16
N TYR A 229 24.95 1.10 -16.22
CA TYR A 229 24.63 2.22 -15.31
C TYR A 229 25.76 2.47 -14.32
N CYS A 230 26.34 1.42 -13.72
CA CYS A 230 27.48 1.58 -12.82
C CYS A 230 28.69 2.19 -13.54
N GLN A 231 28.92 1.85 -14.81
CA GLN A 231 30.00 2.44 -15.61
C GLN A 231 29.75 3.91 -15.92
N GLU A 232 28.54 4.28 -16.32
CA GLU A 232 28.22 5.68 -16.63
C GLU A 232 28.21 6.55 -15.38
N VAL A 233 27.68 6.05 -14.25
CA VAL A 233 27.75 6.76 -12.96
C VAL A 233 29.20 6.99 -12.53
N LYS A 234 30.09 6.01 -12.69
CA LYS A 234 31.53 6.21 -12.45
C LYS A 234 32.11 7.30 -13.35
N ARG A 235 31.75 7.30 -14.64
CA ARG A 235 32.19 8.34 -15.59
C ARG A 235 31.70 9.73 -15.18
N LEU A 236 30.48 9.86 -14.68
CA LEU A 236 29.93 11.12 -14.17
C LEU A 236 30.68 11.61 -12.94
N ILE A 237 31.08 10.70 -12.04
CA ILE A 237 31.87 11.03 -10.85
C ILE A 237 33.27 11.49 -11.25
N GLU A 238 33.95 10.75 -12.14
CA GLU A 238 35.29 11.08 -12.64
C GLU A 238 35.32 12.42 -13.41
N ASN A 239 34.32 12.70 -14.24
CA ASN A 239 34.19 13.99 -14.93
C ASN A 239 33.79 15.14 -13.99
N GLY A 240 33.25 14.80 -12.81
CA GLY A 240 32.71 15.73 -11.83
C GLY A 240 33.68 16.07 -10.69
N GLU A 241 34.95 15.65 -10.76
CA GLU A 241 35.95 15.90 -9.70
C GLU A 241 36.13 17.39 -9.36
N ASP A 242 35.96 18.28 -10.34
CA ASP A 242 36.05 19.75 -10.15
C ASP A 242 34.71 20.41 -9.76
N LEU A 243 33.61 19.64 -9.70
CA LEU A 243 32.27 20.15 -9.43
C LEU A 243 31.90 20.02 -7.95
N SER A 244 30.93 20.81 -7.49
CA SER A 244 30.37 20.59 -6.15
C SER A 244 29.69 19.23 -6.07
N GLY A 245 29.81 18.55 -4.92
CA GLY A 245 29.18 17.24 -4.74
C GLY A 245 27.65 17.24 -4.96
N GLU A 246 26.97 18.35 -4.69
CA GLU A 246 25.54 18.54 -4.99
C GLU A 246 25.25 18.41 -6.49
N THR A 247 26.14 18.99 -7.31
CA THR A 247 26.04 18.95 -8.77
C THR A 247 26.28 17.54 -9.29
N VAL A 248 27.28 16.84 -8.75
CA VAL A 248 27.57 15.44 -9.11
C VAL A 248 26.39 14.54 -8.75
N LEU A 249 25.84 14.65 -7.53
CA LEU A 249 24.68 13.86 -7.11
C LEU A 249 23.46 14.13 -7.99
N LYS A 250 23.21 15.40 -8.32
CA LYS A 250 22.12 15.81 -9.22
C LYS A 250 22.28 15.17 -10.60
N GLN A 251 23.47 15.19 -11.19
CA GLN A 251 23.74 14.58 -12.49
C GLN A 251 23.50 13.07 -12.48
N ILE A 252 23.92 12.37 -11.42
CA ILE A 252 23.67 10.94 -11.24
C ILE A 252 22.17 10.66 -11.19
N TYR A 253 21.42 11.39 -10.36
CA TYR A 253 19.98 11.20 -10.25
C TYR A 253 19.24 11.53 -11.56
N GLU A 254 19.60 12.61 -12.25
CA GLU A 254 19.00 12.97 -13.55
C GLU A 254 19.28 11.92 -14.64
N TYR A 255 20.50 11.37 -14.68
CA TYR A 255 20.85 10.27 -15.57
C TYR A 255 19.99 9.03 -15.30
N LEU A 256 19.95 8.56 -14.05
CA LEU A 256 19.16 7.40 -13.65
C LEU A 256 17.68 7.62 -13.96
N LEU A 257 17.13 8.80 -13.66
CA LEU A 257 15.73 9.14 -13.94
C LEU A 257 15.41 9.05 -15.45
N THR A 258 16.28 9.60 -16.28
CA THR A 258 16.13 9.58 -17.75
C THR A 258 16.20 8.17 -18.30
N GLU A 259 17.11 7.36 -17.78
CA GLU A 259 17.27 5.97 -18.19
C GLU A 259 16.08 5.11 -17.72
N CYS A 260 15.53 5.35 -16.52
CA CYS A 260 14.29 4.72 -16.07
C CYS A 260 13.14 4.94 -17.06
N GLN A 261 12.96 6.17 -17.54
CA GLN A 261 11.89 6.48 -18.51
C GLN A 261 12.10 5.75 -19.83
N THR A 262 13.36 5.68 -20.27
CA THR A 262 13.72 5.01 -21.52
C THR A 262 13.52 3.50 -21.41
N GLN A 263 13.97 2.88 -20.32
CA GLN A 263 13.77 1.46 -20.07
C GLN A 263 12.30 1.10 -19.87
N MET A 264 11.52 1.93 -19.16
CA MET A 264 10.08 1.73 -19.01
C MET A 264 9.41 1.57 -20.38
N LYS A 265 9.70 2.48 -21.32
CA LYS A 265 9.16 2.41 -22.70
C LYS A 265 9.71 1.22 -23.48
N TRP A 266 11.01 0.96 -23.36
CA TRP A 266 11.69 -0.11 -24.09
C TRP A 266 11.21 -1.50 -23.64
N CYS A 267 11.22 -1.77 -22.33
CA CYS A 267 10.73 -3.02 -21.75
C CYS A 267 9.24 -3.23 -22.00
N THR A 268 8.40 -2.19 -21.97
CA THR A 268 6.96 -2.32 -22.28
C THR A 268 6.73 -2.79 -23.72
N GLN A 269 7.59 -2.41 -24.66
CA GLN A 269 7.48 -2.86 -26.04
C GLN A 269 8.06 -4.26 -26.24
N LEU A 270 9.07 -4.63 -25.46
CA LEU A 270 9.86 -5.85 -25.64
C LEU A 270 9.32 -7.08 -24.87
N LEU A 271 8.88 -6.87 -23.63
CA LEU A 271 8.58 -7.93 -22.67
C LEU A 271 7.06 -8.19 -22.60
N PRO A 272 6.63 -9.46 -22.43
CA PRO A 272 5.22 -9.78 -22.21
C PRO A 272 4.62 -9.11 -20.95
N ASP A 273 3.34 -8.73 -21.02
CA ASP A 273 2.57 -8.12 -19.91
C ASP A 273 2.50 -8.99 -18.63
N SER A 274 2.81 -10.29 -18.74
CA SER A 274 2.88 -11.20 -17.59
C SER A 274 4.07 -10.94 -16.67
N ILE A 275 5.07 -10.18 -17.13
CA ILE A 275 6.23 -9.81 -16.32
C ILE A 275 5.90 -8.56 -15.51
N GLY A 276 6.09 -8.64 -14.19
CA GLY A 276 6.02 -7.49 -13.30
C GLY A 276 7.18 -6.52 -13.55
N LEU A 277 7.06 -5.68 -14.57
CA LEU A 277 8.09 -4.73 -15.01
C LEU A 277 8.47 -3.74 -13.90
N GLU A 278 7.51 -3.34 -13.09
CA GLU A 278 7.72 -2.49 -11.90
C GLU A 278 8.70 -3.15 -10.91
N THR A 279 8.53 -4.44 -10.64
CA THR A 279 9.40 -5.21 -9.74
C THR A 279 10.78 -5.41 -10.33
N LEU A 280 10.86 -5.81 -11.60
CA LEU A 280 12.15 -6.01 -12.31
C LEU A 280 13.02 -4.75 -12.25
N LEU A 281 12.46 -3.60 -12.61
CA LEU A 281 13.19 -2.34 -12.58
C LEU A 281 13.53 -1.90 -11.14
N THR A 282 12.68 -2.22 -10.15
CA THR A 282 12.97 -1.93 -8.74
C THR A 282 14.18 -2.70 -8.26
N ASP A 283 14.24 -3.99 -8.56
CA ASP A 283 15.36 -4.86 -8.19
C ASP A 283 16.64 -4.44 -8.90
N LEU A 284 16.57 -4.07 -10.19
CA LEU A 284 17.71 -3.51 -10.93
C LEU A 284 18.26 -2.23 -10.27
N TYR A 285 17.40 -1.31 -9.86
CA TYR A 285 17.83 -0.06 -9.23
C TYR A 285 18.41 -0.28 -7.83
N ILE A 286 17.84 -1.21 -7.06
CA ILE A 286 18.41 -1.65 -5.77
C ILE A 286 19.85 -2.16 -6.00
N ASP A 287 20.02 -3.06 -6.96
CA ASP A 287 21.31 -3.67 -7.28
C ASP A 287 22.34 -2.64 -7.79
N VAL A 288 21.90 -1.66 -8.58
CA VAL A 288 22.76 -0.58 -9.09
C VAL A 288 23.23 0.30 -7.95
N LEU A 289 22.31 0.79 -7.11
CA LEU A 289 22.64 1.66 -5.97
C LEU A 289 23.55 0.97 -4.96
N GLU A 290 23.34 -0.33 -4.69
CA GLU A 290 24.21 -1.13 -3.80
C GLU A 290 25.61 -1.38 -4.38
N SER A 291 25.76 -1.33 -5.71
CA SER A 291 27.02 -1.63 -6.39
C SER A 291 27.81 -0.39 -6.82
N LEU A 292 27.29 0.81 -6.53
CA LEU A 292 28.00 2.06 -6.81
C LEU A 292 29.29 2.12 -5.99
N ASN A 293 30.38 2.53 -6.64
CA ASN A 293 31.65 2.77 -6.01
C ASN A 293 32.34 3.97 -6.69
N PRO A 294 32.50 5.12 -6.01
CA PRO A 294 32.07 5.37 -4.62
C PRO A 294 30.53 5.34 -4.47
N ASP A 295 30.06 4.93 -3.29
CA ASP A 295 28.63 4.93 -2.97
C ASP A 295 28.11 6.36 -2.70
N ILE A 296 26.78 6.52 -2.69
CA ILE A 296 26.14 7.83 -2.47
C ILE A 296 26.54 8.42 -1.11
N GLY A 297 26.73 7.58 -0.08
CA GLY A 297 27.18 8.00 1.25
C GLY A 297 28.56 8.66 1.24
N ASN A 298 29.51 8.10 0.49
CA ASN A 298 30.84 8.68 0.34
C ASN A 298 30.82 10.00 -0.44
N ILE A 299 29.96 10.13 -1.47
CA ILE A 299 29.78 11.39 -2.21
C ILE A 299 29.27 12.49 -1.26
N ILE A 300 28.24 12.20 -0.47
CA ILE A 300 27.67 13.15 0.50
C ILE A 300 28.70 13.49 1.59
N SER A 301 29.39 12.49 2.14
CA SER A 301 30.39 12.68 3.19
C SER A 301 31.57 13.55 2.73
N THR A 302 31.99 13.39 1.48
CA THR A 302 33.07 14.18 0.88
C THR A 302 32.62 15.62 0.67
N ALA A 303 31.44 15.82 0.08
CA ALA A 303 30.87 17.15 -0.14
C ALA A 303 30.70 17.95 1.15
N LEU A 304 30.30 17.29 2.25
CA LEU A 304 30.13 17.94 3.55
C LEU A 304 31.46 18.30 4.22
N ARG A 305 32.55 17.55 3.94
CA ARG A 305 33.87 17.82 4.53
C ARG A 305 34.55 19.04 3.91
N GLU A 306 34.27 19.31 2.64
CA GLU A 306 34.88 20.42 1.89
C GLU A 306 34.26 21.78 2.22
N GLN A 307 33.09 21.80 2.86
CA GLN A 307 32.30 23.01 3.07
C GLN A 307 32.44 23.56 4.50
N VAL A 308 32.48 24.89 4.61
CA VAL A 308 32.52 25.59 5.90
C VAL A 308 31.15 25.55 6.59
N GLU A 309 30.07 25.62 5.80
CA GLU A 309 28.69 25.51 6.28
C GLU A 309 28.04 24.23 5.73
N PRO A 310 27.95 23.14 6.52
CA PRO A 310 27.48 21.85 6.03
C PRO A 310 25.94 21.75 5.93
N ILE A 311 25.19 22.61 6.62
CA ILE A 311 23.72 22.54 6.71
C ILE A 311 23.03 22.86 5.36
N PRO A 312 23.39 23.91 4.61
CA PRO A 312 22.80 24.19 3.30
C PRO A 312 23.02 23.05 2.30
N VAL A 313 24.23 22.47 2.30
CA VAL A 313 24.58 21.33 1.43
C VAL A 313 23.73 20.12 1.78
N LEU A 314 23.59 19.81 3.08
CA LEU A 314 22.77 18.69 3.54
C LEU A 314 21.28 18.87 3.17
N LEU A 315 20.76 20.09 3.23
CA LEU A 315 19.41 20.43 2.77
C LEU A 315 19.24 20.17 1.27
N GLU A 316 20.21 20.60 0.45
CA GLU A 316 20.12 20.40 -0.99
C GLU A 316 20.24 18.92 -1.38
N MET A 317 21.15 18.17 -0.75
CA MET A 317 21.28 16.72 -0.95
C MET A 317 20.01 15.97 -0.56
N GLN A 318 19.36 16.35 0.55
CA GLN A 318 18.08 15.80 0.97
C GLN A 318 16.96 16.13 -0.02
N ARG A 319 16.92 17.37 -0.53
CA ARG A 319 15.95 17.79 -1.54
C ARG A 319 16.13 17.00 -2.84
N LEU A 320 17.37 16.75 -3.26
CA LEU A 320 17.70 15.95 -4.44
C LEU A 320 17.26 14.50 -4.26
N GLY A 321 17.59 13.86 -3.13
CA GLY A 321 17.18 12.49 -2.83
C GLY A 321 15.66 12.32 -2.78
N PHE A 322 14.95 13.26 -2.14
CA PHE A 322 13.49 13.22 -2.08
C PHE A 322 12.82 13.43 -3.44
N LYS A 323 13.35 14.35 -4.25
CA LYS A 323 12.86 14.56 -5.61
C LYS A 323 13.08 13.30 -6.46
N PHE A 324 14.27 12.71 -6.39
CA PHE A 324 14.60 11.48 -7.09
C PHE A 324 13.67 10.32 -6.70
N ASP A 325 13.45 10.10 -5.40
CA ASP A 325 12.51 9.07 -4.87
C ASP A 325 11.08 9.27 -5.42
N THR A 326 10.56 10.50 -5.31
CA THR A 326 9.20 10.83 -5.75
C THR A 326 9.03 10.66 -7.26
N ASP A 327 9.97 11.17 -8.05
CA ASP A 327 9.93 11.09 -9.50
C ASP A 327 10.09 9.63 -9.97
N LEU A 328 10.98 8.86 -9.35
CA LEU A 328 11.20 7.44 -9.63
C LEU A 328 9.93 6.62 -9.35
N HIS A 329 9.31 6.82 -8.19
CA HIS A 329 8.05 6.17 -7.86
C HIS A 329 6.92 6.52 -8.84
N ALA A 330 6.78 7.80 -9.21
CA ALA A 330 5.75 8.25 -10.15
C ALA A 330 5.91 7.62 -11.55
N MET A 331 7.15 7.35 -11.97
CA MET A 331 7.43 6.69 -13.23
C MET A 331 7.19 5.18 -13.19
N MET A 332 7.55 4.53 -12.09
CA MET A 332 7.43 3.07 -11.95
C MET A 332 6.03 2.60 -11.61
N TYR A 333 5.26 3.41 -10.87
CA TYR A 333 3.93 3.07 -10.38
C TYR A 333 2.90 4.16 -10.74
N PRO A 334 2.60 4.35 -12.05
CA PRO A 334 1.69 5.41 -12.48
C PRO A 334 0.29 5.22 -11.89
N GLY A 335 -0.24 6.26 -11.25
CA GLY A 335 -1.60 6.27 -10.68
C GLY A 335 -1.74 5.65 -9.28
N LYS A 336 -0.69 5.03 -8.73
CA LYS A 336 -0.59 4.74 -7.30
C LYS A 336 0.13 5.91 -6.65
N GLN A 337 -0.57 6.70 -5.83
CA GLN A 337 0.15 7.60 -4.93
C GLN A 337 1.08 6.75 -4.06
N LEU A 338 2.27 7.26 -3.71
CA LEU A 338 3.00 6.79 -2.54
C LEU A 338 1.96 6.71 -1.43
N GLN A 339 1.52 5.50 -1.06
CA GLN A 339 0.36 5.36 -0.20
C GLN A 339 0.59 6.16 1.07
N ASN A 340 -0.18 7.25 1.22
CA ASN A 340 -0.72 7.64 2.51
C ASN A 340 -1.69 6.51 2.91
N ASP A 341 -1.18 5.34 3.31
CA ASP A 341 -1.99 4.31 3.94
C ASP A 341 -2.33 4.79 5.36
N GLY A 342 -3.22 5.78 5.41
CA GLY A 342 -3.81 6.33 6.61
C GLY A 342 -4.95 5.49 7.18
N ASP A 343 -5.27 4.33 6.58
CA ASP A 343 -6.43 3.51 6.98
C ASP A 343 -6.08 2.10 7.49
N SER A 344 -4.79 1.76 7.58
CA SER A 344 -4.32 0.61 8.35
C SER A 344 -3.20 1.10 9.25
N GLY A 345 -3.44 1.14 10.56
CA GLY A 345 -2.48 1.62 11.58
C GLY A 345 -1.18 0.81 11.71
N VAL A 346 -0.75 0.14 10.63
CA VAL A 346 0.51 -0.56 10.49
C VAL A 346 1.32 0.22 9.44
N LEU A 347 2.24 1.07 9.91
CA LEU A 347 3.29 1.65 9.07
C LEU A 347 4.08 0.49 8.45
N LEU A 348 3.87 0.22 7.16
CA LEU A 348 4.70 -0.71 6.41
C LEU A 348 6.13 -0.15 6.36
N PRO A 349 7.17 -0.98 6.55
CA PRO A 349 8.54 -0.52 6.42
C PRO A 349 8.77 0.07 5.02
N PRO A 350 9.57 1.14 4.89
CA PRO A 350 9.90 1.71 3.59
C PRO A 350 10.49 0.63 2.66
N SER A 351 10.23 0.75 1.36
CA SER A 351 10.83 -0.17 0.38
C SER A 351 12.36 -0.09 0.44
N ARG A 352 13.05 -1.19 0.12
CA ARG A 352 14.52 -1.26 0.14
C ARG A 352 15.17 -0.19 -0.74
N LEU A 353 14.55 0.12 -1.88
CA LEU A 353 14.97 1.21 -2.77
C LEU A 353 14.96 2.58 -2.07
N ARG A 354 13.88 2.90 -1.34
CA ARG A 354 13.78 4.15 -0.56
C ARG A 354 14.84 4.22 0.53
N LEU A 355 15.14 3.10 1.19
CA LEU A 355 16.21 3.03 2.18
C LEU A 355 17.57 3.36 1.55
N LEU A 356 17.89 2.81 0.37
CA LEU A 356 19.17 3.09 -0.30
C LEU A 356 19.33 4.56 -0.73
N ILE A 357 18.24 5.25 -1.05
CA ILE A 357 18.26 6.67 -1.43
C ILE A 357 18.46 7.57 -0.20
N HIS A 358 17.80 7.28 0.91
CA HIS A 358 17.74 8.18 2.08
C HIS A 358 18.71 7.82 3.22
N ALA A 359 19.07 6.53 3.39
CA ALA A 359 20.00 6.08 4.42
C ALA A 359 21.38 6.77 4.40
N PRO A 360 21.96 7.15 3.24
CA PRO A 360 23.19 7.93 3.19
C PRO A 360 23.20 9.22 4.03
N LEU A 361 22.02 9.80 4.31
CA LEU A 361 21.90 11.01 5.15
C LEU A 361 21.88 10.70 6.66
N SER A 362 21.52 9.48 7.06
CA SER A 362 21.33 9.10 8.47
C SER A 362 22.55 9.35 9.37
N PRO A 363 23.80 9.03 8.97
CA PRO A 363 24.98 9.31 9.79
C PRO A 363 25.18 10.80 10.08
N HIS A 364 24.84 11.66 9.12
CA HIS A 364 24.96 13.11 9.25
C HIS A 364 23.81 13.69 10.09
N LEU A 365 22.61 13.13 9.97
CA LEU A 365 21.46 13.48 10.80
C LEU A 365 21.65 13.08 12.26
N SER A 366 22.35 11.97 12.53
CA SER A 366 22.73 11.56 13.89
C SER A 366 23.65 12.58 14.57
N ASN A 367 24.44 13.32 13.80
CA ASN A 367 25.32 14.39 14.30
C ASN A 367 24.73 15.80 14.11
N TYR A 368 23.43 15.90 13.78
CA TYR A 368 22.80 17.17 13.43
C TYR A 368 22.87 18.19 14.56
N GLY A 369 22.69 17.77 15.82
CA GLY A 369 22.80 18.67 16.97
C GLY A 369 24.13 19.41 17.04
N HIS A 370 25.25 18.71 16.81
CA HIS A 370 26.57 19.33 16.78
C HIS A 370 26.71 20.31 15.60
N LEU A 371 26.27 19.90 14.39
CA LEU A 371 26.33 20.75 13.20
C LEU A 371 25.53 22.05 13.41
N GLN A 372 24.32 21.92 13.94
CA GLN A 372 23.44 23.07 14.22
C GLN A 372 24.06 23.98 15.29
N TYR A 373 24.61 23.43 16.38
CA TYR A 373 25.28 24.22 17.40
C TYR A 373 26.47 25.00 16.82
N SER A 374 27.31 24.34 16.01
CA SER A 374 28.49 24.96 15.39
C SER A 374 28.15 26.09 14.42
N SER A 375 26.96 26.05 13.81
CA SER A 375 26.44 27.11 12.93
C SER A 375 25.84 28.29 13.70
N MET A 376 25.19 28.03 14.84
CA MET A 376 24.55 29.08 15.65
C MET A 376 25.54 29.84 16.55
N LEU A 377 26.54 29.15 17.11
CA LEU A 377 27.48 29.73 18.08
C LEU A 377 28.25 30.96 17.55
N PRO A 378 28.80 30.97 16.31
CA PRO A 378 29.45 32.16 15.76
C PRO A 378 28.49 33.36 15.63
N GLN A 379 27.21 33.11 15.37
CA GLN A 379 26.20 34.17 15.27
C GLN A 379 25.90 34.80 16.64
N LEU A 380 25.97 33.99 17.71
CA LEU A 380 25.91 34.48 19.09
C LEU A 380 27.13 35.35 19.41
N HIS A 381 28.35 34.87 19.16
CA HIS A 381 29.58 35.62 19.44
C HIS A 381 29.67 36.94 18.65
N LYS A 382 29.16 36.98 17.41
CA LYS A 382 29.07 38.23 16.63
C LYS A 382 28.21 39.31 17.30
N GLN A 383 27.24 38.92 18.14
CA GLN A 383 26.46 39.86 18.95
C GLN A 383 27.20 40.30 20.21
N GLU A 384 28.21 39.54 20.65
CA GLU A 384 29.02 39.79 21.84
C GLU A 384 30.10 40.86 21.56
N ASP A 385 30.73 40.84 20.38
CA ASP A 385 31.74 41.85 19.98
C ASP A 385 31.18 43.28 19.83
N VAL A 386 29.86 43.45 19.87
CA VAL A 386 29.17 44.76 19.73
C VAL A 386 28.82 45.37 21.10
N THR A 387 29.15 44.70 22.22
CA THR A 387 28.79 45.20 23.55
C THR A 387 29.53 46.49 23.91
N ARG A 388 28.75 47.49 24.32
CA ARG A 388 29.20 48.83 24.73
C ARG A 388 29.82 48.80 26.14
N ASP A 389 30.72 49.74 26.41
CA ASP A 389 31.49 49.83 27.67
C ASP A 389 30.63 50.10 28.92
N ASP A 390 29.40 50.61 28.78
CA ASP A 390 28.50 50.90 29.91
C ASP A 390 27.49 49.77 30.19
N VAL A 391 27.24 49.51 31.47
CA VAL A 391 26.33 48.45 31.95
C VAL A 391 24.87 48.78 31.61
N MET A 392 24.48 50.05 31.60
CA MET A 392 23.13 50.45 31.17
C MET A 392 22.91 50.14 29.69
N ASP A 393 23.89 50.49 28.85
CA ASP A 393 23.87 50.16 27.43
C ASP A 393 23.86 48.63 27.18
N GLN A 394 24.57 47.86 28.01
CA GLN A 394 24.53 46.39 27.94
C GLN A 394 23.15 45.83 28.30
N VAL A 395 22.48 46.39 29.32
CA VAL A 395 21.12 46.00 29.72
C VAL A 395 20.11 46.37 28.62
N ASP A 396 20.20 47.57 28.04
CA ASP A 396 19.32 47.97 26.92
C ASP A 396 19.54 47.10 25.67
N GLY A 397 20.78 46.62 25.46
CA GLY A 397 21.12 45.67 24.40
C GLY A 397 20.56 44.24 24.61
N LEU A 398 20.14 43.87 25.83
CA LEU A 398 19.61 42.53 26.11
C LEU A 398 18.29 42.25 25.40
N THR A 399 17.38 43.22 25.31
CA THR A 399 16.08 43.00 24.64
C THR A 399 16.28 42.72 23.14
N HIS A 400 17.15 43.49 22.48
CA HIS A 400 17.47 43.29 21.06
C HIS A 400 18.24 41.98 20.82
N SER A 401 19.26 41.68 21.63
CA SER A 401 20.02 40.43 21.49
C SER A 401 19.15 39.21 21.75
N THR A 402 18.19 39.29 22.68
CA THR A 402 17.19 38.24 22.90
C THR A 402 16.36 38.01 21.64
N ASP A 403 16.02 39.04 20.85
CA ASP A 403 15.20 38.86 19.63
C ASP A 403 15.97 38.09 18.58
N VAL A 404 17.25 38.45 18.43
CA VAL A 404 18.18 37.79 17.52
C VAL A 404 18.38 36.32 17.91
N VAL A 405 18.57 36.02 19.20
CA VAL A 405 18.72 34.64 19.71
C VAL A 405 17.51 33.78 19.37
N PHE A 406 16.30 34.24 19.66
CA PHE A 406 15.09 33.48 19.34
C PHE A 406 14.82 33.39 17.84
N LYS A 407 15.23 34.39 17.05
CA LYS A 407 15.19 34.32 15.60
C LYS A 407 16.09 33.20 15.07
N ILE A 408 17.34 33.14 15.52
CA ILE A 408 18.30 32.08 15.16
C ILE A 408 17.73 30.70 15.53
N MET A 409 17.19 30.56 16.74
CA MET A 409 16.58 29.31 17.19
C MET A 409 15.35 28.92 16.36
N THR A 410 14.53 29.89 15.94
CA THR A 410 13.36 29.64 15.09
C THR A 410 13.77 29.22 13.67
N GLU A 411 14.80 29.85 13.11
CA GLU A 411 15.39 29.45 11.81
C GLU A 411 15.98 28.03 11.87
N ALA A 412 16.57 27.64 13.01
CA ALA A 412 17.06 26.28 13.24
C ALA A 412 15.91 25.25 13.28
N VAL A 413 14.76 25.60 13.88
CA VAL A 413 13.55 24.77 13.84
C VAL A 413 13.08 24.57 12.40
N ASP A 414 12.92 25.64 11.62
CA ASP A 414 12.49 25.53 10.23
C ASP A 414 13.44 24.67 9.38
N THR A 415 14.74 24.82 9.62
CA THR A 415 15.79 24.02 8.96
C THR A 415 15.67 22.53 9.30
N CYS A 416 15.51 22.20 10.58
CA CYS A 416 15.34 20.83 11.05
C CYS A 416 14.11 20.15 10.42
N PHE A 417 12.98 20.86 10.32
CA PHE A 417 11.76 20.31 9.71
C PHE A 417 11.84 20.20 8.19
N LYS A 418 12.53 21.12 7.51
CA LYS A 418 12.82 20.98 6.07
C LYS A 418 13.70 19.76 5.80
N LEU A 419 14.74 19.58 6.63
CA LEU A 419 15.76 18.56 6.45
C LEU A 419 15.32 17.15 6.83
N SER A 420 14.70 16.99 8.00
CA SER A 420 14.42 15.68 8.59
C SER A 420 12.92 15.41 8.77
N ARG A 421 12.06 16.33 8.33
CA ARG A 421 10.61 16.31 8.62
C ARG A 421 10.28 16.26 10.12
N GLY A 422 11.24 16.63 10.99
CA GLY A 422 11.10 16.63 12.44
C GLY A 422 11.68 15.41 13.15
N CYS A 423 12.33 14.47 12.43
CA CYS A 423 12.90 13.26 13.03
C CYS A 423 14.00 13.57 14.05
N VAL A 424 14.81 14.62 13.83
CA VAL A 424 15.93 15.00 14.73
C VAL A 424 15.59 16.15 15.67
N VAL A 425 14.30 16.44 15.90
CA VAL A 425 13.87 17.58 16.74
C VAL A 425 14.34 17.45 18.19
N THR A 426 14.51 16.22 18.70
CA THR A 426 15.02 15.97 20.06
C THR A 426 16.46 16.48 20.19
N GLN A 427 17.32 16.17 19.22
CA GLN A 427 18.69 16.68 19.18
C GLN A 427 18.73 18.22 19.02
N LEU A 428 17.80 18.78 18.25
CA LEU A 428 17.67 20.23 18.11
C LEU A 428 17.31 20.89 19.45
N ILE A 429 16.35 20.34 20.21
CA ILE A 429 15.94 20.88 21.51
C ILE A 429 17.11 20.86 22.50
N GLU A 430 17.85 19.74 22.57
CA GLU A 430 19.06 19.64 23.39
C GLU A 430 20.10 20.70 23.01
N THR A 431 20.28 20.91 21.69
CA THR A 431 21.20 21.90 21.14
C THR A 431 20.77 23.34 21.47
N CYS A 432 19.48 23.64 21.34
CA CYS A 432 18.88 24.93 21.69
C CYS A 432 18.99 25.20 23.19
N ASN A 433 18.81 24.19 24.05
CA ASN A 433 19.01 24.32 25.49
C ASN A 433 20.46 24.68 25.81
N LYS A 434 21.43 24.00 25.18
CA LYS A 434 22.85 24.34 25.34
C LYS A 434 23.14 25.77 24.87
N PHE A 435 22.62 26.16 23.72
CA PHE A 435 22.76 27.51 23.16
C PHE A 435 22.17 28.59 24.08
N LEU A 436 20.99 28.34 24.67
CA LEU A 436 20.38 29.24 25.65
C LEU A 436 21.20 29.33 26.94
N LEU A 437 21.79 28.22 27.41
CA LEU A 437 22.68 28.23 28.58
C LEU A 437 23.92 29.10 28.36
N ASP A 438 24.51 29.04 27.16
CA ASP A 438 25.64 29.92 26.80
C ASP A 438 25.20 31.39 26.74
N TYR A 439 24.02 31.66 26.17
CA TYR A 439 23.46 33.02 26.16
C TYR A 439 23.17 33.55 27.58
N LEU A 440 22.68 32.70 28.49
CA LEU A 440 22.41 33.05 29.89
C LEU A 440 23.67 33.45 30.67
N GLN A 441 24.86 33.06 30.22
CA GLN A 441 26.12 33.53 30.81
C GLN A 441 26.25 35.06 30.72
N ARG A 442 25.65 35.70 29.71
CA ARG A 442 25.60 37.18 29.59
C ARG A 442 24.79 37.81 30.71
N PHE A 443 23.60 37.28 30.98
CA PHE A 443 22.76 37.72 32.09
C PHE A 443 23.48 37.51 33.43
N SER A 444 24.20 36.39 33.58
CA SER A 444 25.01 36.13 34.79
C SER A 444 26.17 37.14 34.94
N SER A 445 26.86 37.49 33.85
CA SER A 445 27.93 38.49 33.84
C SER A 445 27.42 39.87 34.23
N ILE A 446 26.33 40.34 33.60
CA ILE A 446 25.71 41.63 33.91
C ILE A 446 25.21 41.66 35.36
N SER A 447 24.58 40.59 35.83
CA SER A 447 24.14 40.47 37.23
C SER A 447 25.31 40.60 38.23
N LYS A 448 26.47 40.01 37.94
CA LYS A 448 27.69 40.17 38.75
C LYS A 448 28.22 41.60 38.72
N GLN A 449 28.19 42.27 37.57
CA GLN A 449 28.61 43.67 37.44
C GLN A 449 27.69 44.62 38.22
N ILE A 450 26.36 44.44 38.15
CA ILE A 450 25.37 45.20 38.93
C ILE A 450 25.60 44.96 40.43
N SER A 451 25.83 43.70 40.84
CA SER A 451 26.11 43.36 42.25
C SER A 451 27.41 43.99 42.75
N SER A 452 28.44 44.09 41.89
CA SER A 452 29.69 44.79 42.21
C SER A 452 29.46 46.29 42.39
N LYS A 453 28.67 46.94 41.52
CA LYS A 453 28.32 48.37 41.62
C LYS A 453 27.46 48.68 42.84
N HIS A 454 26.63 47.74 43.29
CA HIS A 454 25.85 47.88 44.53
C HIS A 454 26.74 47.88 45.79
N ASN A 455 27.84 47.12 45.77
CA ASN A 455 28.77 47.03 46.90
C ASN A 455 29.78 48.17 46.95
N ASP A 456 29.80 49.04 45.94
CA ASP A 456 30.66 50.22 45.87
C ASP A 456 29.98 51.40 46.57
N THR A 457 30.64 51.96 47.58
CA THR A 457 30.08 53.03 48.43
C THR A 457 29.95 54.38 47.72
N ASP A 458 30.59 54.55 46.56
CA ASP A 458 30.61 55.79 45.78
C ASP A 458 29.49 55.88 44.72
N VAL A 459 28.66 54.85 44.56
CA VAL A 459 27.58 54.82 43.54
C VAL A 459 26.24 55.28 44.11
N ASP A 460 25.60 56.25 43.45
CA ASP A 460 24.30 56.78 43.85
C ASP A 460 23.17 55.73 43.68
N PRO A 461 22.46 55.35 44.76
CA PRO A 461 21.34 54.40 44.71
C PRO A 461 20.25 54.75 43.70
N TRP A 462 20.05 56.04 43.40
CA TRP A 462 19.06 56.49 42.42
C TRP A 462 19.39 56.12 40.98
N HIS A 463 20.67 55.87 40.66
CA HIS A 463 21.10 55.39 39.34
C HIS A 463 21.07 53.85 39.23
N LEU A 464 21.15 53.14 40.36
CA LEU A 464 21.05 51.68 40.43
C LEU A 464 19.61 51.18 40.26
N PHE A 465 18.62 51.93 40.75
CA PHE A 465 17.21 51.49 40.67
C PHE A 465 16.69 51.35 39.22
N PRO A 466 16.86 52.34 38.32
CA PRO A 466 16.45 52.21 36.91
C PRO A 466 17.19 51.07 36.19
N LEU A 467 18.47 50.88 36.50
CA LEU A 467 19.29 49.80 35.94
C LEU A 467 18.77 48.42 36.34
N CYS A 468 18.46 48.21 37.63
CA CYS A 468 17.86 46.97 38.12
C CYS A 468 16.47 46.71 37.53
N LEU A 469 15.66 47.77 37.35
CA LEU A 469 14.32 47.65 36.75
C LEU A 469 14.40 47.28 35.26
N ALA A 470 15.31 47.90 34.51
CA ALA A 470 15.57 47.55 33.12
C ALA A 470 16.10 46.11 32.99
N PHE A 471 16.99 45.68 33.89
CA PHE A 471 17.50 44.31 33.91
C PHE A 471 16.41 43.28 34.25
N LEU A 472 15.53 43.56 35.22
CA LEU A 472 14.36 42.74 35.52
C LEU A 472 13.40 42.64 34.32
N GLN A 473 13.19 43.75 33.60
CA GLN A 473 12.38 43.75 32.39
C GLN A 473 13.01 42.86 31.30
N ALA A 474 14.31 42.96 31.06
CA ALA A 474 15.02 42.10 30.11
C ALA A 474 14.94 40.60 30.48
N GLN A 475 14.98 40.27 31.78
CA GLN A 475 14.75 38.90 32.26
C GLN A 475 13.31 38.43 32.02
N GLY A 476 12.32 39.30 32.25
CA GLY A 476 10.92 39.03 31.96
C GLY A 476 10.67 38.78 30.46
N ASP A 477 11.27 39.60 29.60
CA ASP A 477 11.20 39.45 28.14
C ASP A 477 11.82 38.12 27.68
N LEU A 478 12.95 37.72 28.25
CA LEU A 478 13.58 36.42 28.00
C LEU A 478 12.65 35.27 28.38
N LEU A 479 12.09 35.27 29.59
CA LEU A 479 11.16 34.23 30.06
C LEU A 479 9.91 34.15 29.17
N HIS A 480 9.35 35.29 28.80
CA HIS A 480 8.20 35.34 27.91
C HIS A 480 8.52 34.73 26.54
N ARG A 481 9.67 35.06 25.96
CA ARG A 481 10.10 34.51 24.67
C ARG A 481 10.41 33.01 24.73
N MET A 482 10.98 32.52 25.83
CA MET A 482 11.15 31.08 26.06
C MET A 482 9.81 30.36 26.04
N PHE A 483 8.81 30.90 26.72
CA PHE A 483 7.46 30.33 26.71
C PHE A 483 6.85 30.33 25.31
N VAL A 484 6.85 31.48 24.61
CA VAL A 484 6.31 31.59 23.25
C VAL A 484 7.01 30.61 22.29
N TRP A 485 8.34 30.50 22.36
CA TRP A 485 9.10 29.60 21.50
C TRP A 485 8.82 28.11 21.79
N SER A 486 8.61 27.74 23.06
CA SER A 486 8.20 26.38 23.40
C SER A 486 6.86 26.00 22.75
N ASN A 487 5.91 26.95 22.68
CA ASN A 487 4.62 26.74 22.00
C ASN A 487 4.80 26.56 20.50
N ILE A 488 5.66 27.37 19.86
CA ILE A 488 5.95 27.26 18.42
C ILE A 488 6.49 25.86 18.07
N ILE A 489 7.41 25.32 18.87
CA ILE A 489 7.93 23.97 18.62
C ILE A 489 6.86 22.91 18.85
N ALA A 490 6.11 23.00 19.94
CA ALA A 490 5.05 22.03 20.24
C ALA A 490 4.04 21.95 19.09
N ASP A 491 3.59 23.10 18.58
CA ASP A 491 2.67 23.19 17.45
C ASP A 491 3.30 22.59 16.19
N ARG A 492 4.56 22.93 15.87
CA ARG A 492 5.28 22.42 14.69
C ARG A 492 5.48 20.90 14.72
N VAL A 493 5.78 20.33 15.89
CA VAL A 493 5.90 18.88 16.11
C VAL A 493 4.54 18.20 15.95
N ASN A 494 3.48 18.77 16.51
CA ASN A 494 2.13 18.23 16.40
C ASN A 494 1.62 18.22 14.95
N GLU A 495 1.87 19.29 14.19
CA GLU A 495 1.52 19.37 12.75
C GLU A 495 2.20 18.29 11.90
N ASN A 496 3.45 17.93 12.22
CA ASN A 496 4.24 17.00 11.42
C ASN A 496 4.26 15.57 11.97
N ARG A 497 3.60 15.32 13.11
CA ARG A 497 3.52 14.01 13.78
C ARG A 497 3.26 12.81 12.85
N PRO A 498 2.27 12.82 11.93
CA PRO A 498 2.03 11.67 11.04
C PRO A 498 3.19 11.41 10.07
N ARG A 499 3.92 12.47 9.67
CA ARG A 499 5.06 12.36 8.76
C ARG A 499 6.28 11.78 9.47
N VAL A 500 6.51 12.11 10.74
CA VAL A 500 7.67 11.58 11.46
C VAL A 500 7.64 10.06 11.61
N GLY A 501 6.47 9.43 11.61
CA GLY A 501 6.38 7.96 11.58
C GLY A 501 6.99 7.33 10.33
N GLU A 502 6.73 7.92 9.16
CA GLU A 502 7.23 7.42 7.86
C GLU A 502 8.74 7.67 7.71
N TYR A 503 9.18 8.91 7.98
CA TYR A 503 10.59 9.30 7.82
C TYR A 503 11.47 8.84 8.99
N GLY A 504 10.89 8.55 10.15
CA GLY A 504 11.60 7.97 11.29
C GLY A 504 12.21 6.62 10.91
N ALA A 505 11.48 5.79 10.16
CA ALA A 505 12.00 4.51 9.66
C ALA A 505 13.12 4.66 8.60
N LEU A 506 13.21 5.82 7.94
CA LEU A 506 14.24 6.12 6.94
C LEU A 506 15.52 6.70 7.55
N TYR A 507 15.39 7.56 8.57
CA TYR A 507 16.50 8.36 9.09
C TYR A 507 16.97 7.98 10.49
N LEU A 508 16.10 7.45 11.34
CA LEU A 508 16.40 7.19 12.75
C LEU A 508 16.79 5.73 12.98
N SER A 509 17.78 5.52 13.84
CA SER A 509 18.06 4.22 14.42
C SER A 509 16.91 3.76 15.32
N LYS A 510 16.91 2.48 15.70
CA LYS A 510 15.93 1.93 16.63
C LYS A 510 15.94 2.62 17.99
N GLU A 511 17.10 3.09 18.43
CA GLU A 511 17.26 3.79 19.71
C GLU A 511 16.72 5.23 19.63
N GLU A 512 17.06 5.96 18.57
CA GLU A 512 16.55 7.31 18.33
C GLU A 512 15.03 7.33 18.09
N THR A 513 14.50 6.28 17.46
CA THR A 513 13.06 6.13 17.29
C THR A 513 12.36 5.99 18.66
N ARG A 514 12.97 5.26 19.61
CA ARG A 514 12.43 5.10 20.97
C ARG A 514 12.50 6.41 21.76
N THR A 515 13.60 7.15 21.68
CA THR A 515 13.74 8.44 22.37
C THR A 515 12.75 9.46 21.80
N PHE A 516 12.57 9.50 20.48
CA PHE A 516 11.57 10.33 19.84
C PHE A 516 10.14 9.95 20.25
N HIS A 517 9.80 8.66 20.31
CA HIS A 517 8.49 8.21 20.78
C HIS A 517 8.25 8.58 22.26
N SER A 518 9.26 8.42 23.11
CA SER A 518 9.20 8.87 24.51
C SER A 518 8.96 10.38 24.62
N PHE A 519 9.61 11.16 23.75
CA PHE A 519 9.41 12.62 23.67
C PHE A 519 7.97 12.97 23.24
N LEU A 520 7.41 12.27 22.26
CA LEU A 520 6.00 12.46 21.87
C LEU A 520 5.03 12.15 23.01
N LEU A 521 5.28 11.09 23.79
CA LEU A 521 4.46 10.74 24.95
C LEU A 521 4.56 11.81 26.06
N MET A 522 5.75 12.37 26.29
CA MET A 522 5.94 13.50 27.21
C MET A 522 5.12 14.72 26.76
N LEU A 523 5.18 15.08 25.48
CA LEU A 523 4.38 16.17 24.92
C LEU A 523 2.87 15.96 25.11
N GLU A 524 2.37 14.72 25.10
CA GLU A 524 0.96 14.42 25.35
C GLU A 524 0.55 14.54 26.81
N GLN A 525 1.47 14.28 27.74
CA GLN A 525 1.24 14.30 29.18
C GLN A 525 1.42 15.70 29.77
N ASP A 526 2.47 16.43 29.40
CA ASP A 526 2.83 17.72 30.01
C ASP A 526 2.14 18.91 29.33
N TRP A 527 1.86 18.86 28.02
CA TRP A 527 1.20 19.97 27.30
C TRP A 527 -0.29 20.13 27.63
N ARG A 528 -0.91 19.11 28.24
CA ARG A 528 -2.29 19.20 28.74
C ARG A 528 -2.39 20.03 30.03
N VAL A 529 -1.26 20.45 30.60
CA VAL A 529 -1.23 21.39 31.72
C VAL A 529 -1.28 22.82 31.17
N SER A 530 -2.51 23.27 30.99
CA SER A 530 -2.90 24.67 30.76
C SER A 530 -2.23 25.66 31.73
N PRO A 531 -2.21 26.99 31.43
CA PRO A 531 -1.32 28.02 32.03
C PRO A 531 -1.49 28.32 33.53
N ASN A 532 -2.12 27.45 34.30
CA ASN A 532 -2.45 27.65 35.71
C ASN A 532 -1.68 26.73 36.67
N SER A 533 -0.62 26.03 36.23
CA SER A 533 0.27 25.33 37.16
C SER A 533 1.34 26.27 37.75
N THR A 534 0.89 27.26 38.52
CA THR A 534 1.69 27.77 39.63
C THR A 534 1.77 26.70 40.73
N SER A 535 2.55 25.65 40.50
CA SER A 535 2.94 24.74 41.59
C SER A 535 4.16 23.91 41.19
N THR A 536 5.34 24.48 41.44
CA THR A 536 6.43 23.89 42.25
C THR A 536 7.69 24.71 42.01
N LEU A 537 7.78 25.86 42.68
CA LEU A 537 9.08 26.38 43.10
C LEU A 537 9.72 25.30 43.96
N GLY A 538 10.68 24.58 43.36
CA GLY A 538 11.59 23.71 44.08
C GLY A 538 12.25 24.54 45.17
N THR A 539 12.01 24.13 46.41
CA THR A 539 12.74 24.55 47.59
C THR A 539 14.24 24.36 47.34
N PHE A 540 14.96 25.47 47.26
CA PHE A 540 16.41 25.47 47.43
C PHE A 540 16.72 24.94 48.84
N PRO A 541 17.58 23.91 49.00
CA PRO A 541 18.17 23.64 50.29
C PRO A 541 19.11 24.81 50.62
N SER A 542 18.84 25.41 51.77
CA SER A 542 19.73 26.35 52.42
C SER A 542 20.91 25.56 52.98
N GLU A 543 22.12 25.90 52.52
CA GLU A 543 23.36 25.90 53.29
C GLU A 543 24.31 26.95 52.72
#